data_AF-A0A3B9SZZ8-F1
#
_entry.id   AF-A0A3B9SZZ8-F1
#
_cell.length_a   1.000
_cell.length_b   1.000
_cell.length_c   1.000
_cell.angle_alpha   90.00
_cell.angle_beta   90.00
_cell.angle_gamma   90.00
#
_symmetry.space_group_name_H-M   'P 1'
#
loop_
_entity.id
_entity.type
_entity.pdbx_description
1 polymer ?
#
loop_
_entity_poly.entity_id
_entity_poly.type
_entity_poly.pdbx_seq_one_letter_code
_entity_poly.pdbx_strand_id
1 'polypeptide(L)'
;MDMTLFPISMEKHIIFCVAALIFFLAQFIRTKRWYQLILAIAIPASLLIYLQPENETIFYAVGIGEAVILALAFIINLIQSAKLNRAEKEKKKAAQAVGTEA
;
A
#
# COMPACT_ATOMS: atom_id res chain seq x y z
N MET A 1 -0.47 34.99 4.57
CA MET A 1 0.21 33.68 4.47
C MET A 1 -0.73 32.70 5.12
N ASP A 2 -1.53 31.99 4.33
CA ASP A 2 -2.44 30.98 4.87
C ASP A 2 -1.55 29.83 5.38
N MET A 3 -1.39 29.76 6.70
CA MET A 3 -0.66 28.67 7.36
C MET A 3 -1.52 27.42 7.33
N THR A 4 -1.66 26.80 6.16
CA THR A 4 -2.23 25.47 6.06
C THR A 4 -1.21 24.48 6.61
N LEU A 5 -1.60 23.69 7.60
CA LEU A 5 -0.74 22.69 8.27
C LEU A 5 -0.07 21.72 7.28
N PHE A 6 -0.69 21.50 6.11
CA PHE A 6 -0.15 20.71 5.03
C PHE A 6 0.43 21.61 3.91
N PRO A 7 1.72 21.48 3.56
CA PRO A 7 2.40 22.34 2.59
C PRO A 7 2.06 22.01 1.12
N ILE A 8 1.21 20.99 0.88
CA ILE A 8 0.77 20.57 -0.46
C ILE A 8 -0.67 21.05 -0.67
N SER A 9 -0.90 21.81 -1.74
CA SER A 9 -2.26 22.17 -2.18
C SER A 9 -3.13 20.92 -2.33
N MET A 10 -4.36 20.98 -1.83
CA MET A 10 -5.37 19.92 -1.89
C MET A 10 -5.45 19.29 -3.29
N GLU A 11 -5.45 20.10 -4.35
CA GLU A 11 -5.49 19.66 -5.74
C GLU A 11 -4.35 18.68 -6.09
N LYS A 12 -3.12 18.96 -5.65
CA LYS A 12 -1.96 18.11 -5.92
C LYS A 12 -2.04 16.80 -5.14
N HIS A 13 -2.59 16.84 -3.92
CA HIS A 13 -2.75 15.66 -3.09
C HIS A 13 -3.85 14.73 -3.65
N ILE A 14 -4.93 15.29 -4.20
CA ILE A 14 -5.97 14.54 -4.93
C ILE A 14 -5.36 13.83 -6.14
N ILE A 15 -4.58 14.53 -6.97
CA ILE A 15 -3.94 13.95 -8.16
C ILE A 15 -3.03 12.79 -7.75
N PHE A 16 -2.23 12.97 -6.69
CA PHE A 16 -1.40 11.91 -6.14
C PHE A 16 -2.21 10.71 -5.66
N CYS A 17 -3.29 10.92 -4.91
CA CYS A 17 -4.15 9.86 -4.42
C CYS A 17 -4.79 9.07 -5.55
N VAL A 18 -5.28 9.74 -6.60
CA VAL A 18 -5.88 9.10 -7.77
C VAL A 18 -4.84 8.28 -8.54
N ALA A 19 -3.66 8.84 -8.78
CA ALA A 19 -2.57 8.14 -9.46
C ALA A 19 -2.13 6.89 -8.68
N ALA A 20 -1.98 7.02 -7.36
CA ALA A 20 -1.62 5.92 -6.49
C ALA A 20 -2.72 4.85 -6.44
N LEU A 21 -3.99 5.24 -6.38
CA LEU A 21 -5.13 4.31 -6.43
C LEU A 21 -5.07 3.45 -7.70
N ILE A 22 -4.91 4.08 -8.88
CA ILE A 22 -4.81 3.38 -10.16
C ILE A 22 -3.60 2.44 -10.16
N PHE A 23 -2.47 2.90 -9.66
CA PHE A 23 -1.24 2.11 -9.59
C PHE A 23 -1.41 0.88 -8.68
N PHE A 24 -1.92 1.07 -7.46
CA PHE A 24 -2.16 -0.03 -6.51
C PHE A 24 -3.23 -1.00 -6.98
N LEU A 25 -4.26 -0.52 -7.69
CA LEU A 25 -5.29 -1.37 -8.27
C LEU A 25 -4.74 -2.22 -9.44
N ALA A 26 -3.96 -1.62 -10.34
CA ALA A 26 -3.26 -2.35 -11.40
C ALA A 26 -2.29 -3.39 -10.82
N GLN A 27 -1.58 -3.02 -9.75
CA GLN A 27 -0.66 -3.92 -9.08
C GLN A 27 -1.41 -5.02 -8.31
N PHE A 28 -2.60 -4.75 -7.76
CA PHE A 28 -3.49 -5.75 -7.17
C PHE A 28 -3.91 -6.81 -8.18
N ILE A 29 -4.32 -6.41 -9.38
CA ILE A 29 -4.72 -7.34 -10.44
C ILE A 29 -3.55 -8.27 -10.83
N ARG A 30 -2.33 -7.72 -10.89
CA ARG A 30 -1.13 -8.48 -11.28
C ARG A 30 -0.60 -9.40 -10.16
N THR A 31 -0.68 -8.96 -8.90
CA THR A 31 -0.02 -9.65 -7.77
C THR A 31 -1.00 -10.46 -6.91
N LYS A 32 -2.32 -10.16 -6.97
CA LYS A 32 -3.41 -10.74 -6.15
C LYS A 32 -3.16 -10.73 -4.65
N ARG A 33 -2.43 -9.74 -4.14
CA ARG A 33 -2.10 -9.68 -2.71
C ARG A 33 -3.01 -8.72 -1.98
N TRP A 34 -3.65 -9.23 -0.94
CA TRP A 34 -4.59 -8.51 -0.08
C TRP A 34 -4.05 -7.18 0.48
N TYR A 35 -2.73 -7.02 0.61
CA TYR A 35 -2.14 -5.75 1.08
C TYR A 35 -2.34 -4.58 0.10
N GLN A 36 -2.47 -4.84 -1.22
CA GLN A 36 -2.69 -3.77 -2.20
C GLN A 36 -4.09 -3.18 -2.09
N LEU A 37 -5.09 -3.95 -1.63
CA LEU A 37 -6.42 -3.42 -1.32
C LEU A 37 -6.37 -2.49 -0.11
N ILE A 38 -5.58 -2.87 0.91
CA ILE A 38 -5.39 -2.03 2.11
C ILE A 38 -4.75 -0.70 1.70
N LEU A 39 -3.72 -0.72 0.84
CA LEU A 39 -3.07 0.49 0.33
C LEU A 39 -3.99 1.33 -0.58
N ALA A 40 -4.80 0.68 -1.42
CA ALA A 40 -5.75 1.36 -2.27
C ALA A 40 -6.86 2.08 -1.47
N ILE A 41 -7.16 1.64 -0.25
CA ILE A 41 -8.13 2.30 0.63
C ILE A 41 -7.43 3.31 1.55
N ALA A 42 -6.23 3.00 2.02
CA ALA A 42 -5.44 3.90 2.88
C ALA A 42 -5.19 5.23 2.17
N ILE A 43 -4.72 5.21 0.93
CA ILE A 43 -4.31 6.46 0.25
C ILE A 43 -5.48 7.44 0.06
N PRO A 44 -6.66 7.05 -0.43
CA PRO A 44 -7.83 7.93 -0.41
C PRO A 44 -8.28 8.31 1.00
N ALA A 45 -7.96 7.52 2.03
CA ALA A 45 -8.25 7.90 3.41
C ALA A 45 -7.38 9.08 3.86
N SER A 46 -6.15 9.28 3.34
CA SER A 46 -5.38 10.50 3.66
C SER A 46 -6.09 11.78 3.23
N LEU A 47 -7.01 11.74 2.26
CA LEU A 47 -7.80 12.92 1.90
C LEU A 47 -8.74 13.38 3.01
N LEU A 48 -9.07 12.52 4.00
CA LEU A 48 -9.84 12.93 5.18
C LEU A 48 -9.13 13.99 6.03
N ILE A 49 -7.80 14.17 5.89
CA ILE A 49 -7.09 15.26 6.58
C ILE A 49 -7.62 16.65 6.20
N TYR A 50 -8.24 16.79 5.02
CA TYR A 50 -8.79 18.05 4.55
C TYR A 50 -10.23 18.32 5.04
N LEU A 51 -10.86 17.38 5.75
CA LEU A 51 -12.24 17.55 6.23
C LEU A 51 -12.33 18.55 7.40
N GLN A 52 -11.26 18.67 8.20
CA GLN A 52 -11.14 19.65 9.30
C GLN A 52 -9.69 20.20 9.36
N PRO A 53 -9.34 21.14 8.47
CA PRO A 53 -7.97 21.64 8.33
C PRO A 53 -7.48 22.47 9.53
N GLU A 54 -8.40 22.90 10.39
CA GLU A 54 -8.16 23.78 11.54
C GLU A 54 -7.71 23.00 12.79
N ASN A 55 -7.91 21.67 12.80
CA ASN A 55 -7.59 20.82 13.93
C ASN A 55 -6.30 20.03 13.69
N GLU A 56 -5.20 20.56 14.21
CA GLU A 56 -3.87 19.93 14.18
C GLU A 56 -3.83 18.52 14.75
N THR A 57 -4.66 18.21 15.76
CA THR A 57 -4.69 16.89 16.40
C THR A 57 -5.25 15.83 15.45
N ILE A 58 -6.30 16.17 14.67
CA ILE A 58 -6.89 15.26 13.68
C ILE A 58 -5.94 15.05 12.52
N PHE A 59 -5.24 16.10 12.09
CA PHE A 59 -4.21 16.00 11.07
C PHE A 59 -3.10 15.00 11.46
N TYR A 60 -2.53 15.13 12.67
CA TYR A 60 -1.51 14.19 13.14
C TYR A 60 -2.08 12.79 13.40
N ALA A 61 -3.29 12.67 13.94
CA ALA A 61 -3.92 11.39 14.20
C ALA A 61 -4.17 10.59 12.90
N VAL A 62 -4.72 11.24 11.87
CA VAL A 62 -4.96 10.62 10.57
C VAL A 62 -3.63 10.32 9.87
N GLY A 63 -2.67 11.24 9.90
CA GLY A 63 -1.33 11.01 9.33
C GLY A 63 -0.57 9.85 9.98
N ILE A 64 -0.60 9.75 11.31
CA ILE A 64 -0.02 8.62 12.05
C ILE A 64 -0.78 7.33 11.76
N GLY A 65 -2.13 7.37 11.75
CA GLY A 65 -2.96 6.22 11.41
C GLY A 65 -2.63 5.68 10.03
N GLU A 66 -2.47 6.56 9.05
CA GLU A 66 -2.08 6.21 7.69
C GLU A 66 -0.68 5.59 7.65
N ALA A 67 0.30 6.20 8.32
CA ALA A 67 1.66 5.69 8.39
C ALA A 67 1.72 4.28 8.98
N VAL A 68 0.93 4.00 10.02
CA VAL A 68 0.81 2.66 10.63
C VAL A 68 0.19 1.66 9.65
N ILE A 69 -0.86 2.03 8.92
CA ILE A 69 -1.49 1.17 7.91
C ILE A 69 -0.50 0.85 6.78
N LEU A 70 0.24 1.85 6.30
CA LEU A 70 1.29 1.69 5.29
C LEU A 70 2.40 0.74 5.78
N ALA A 71 2.85 0.91 7.02
CA ALA A 71 3.86 0.05 7.63
C ALA A 71 3.38 -1.40 7.76
N LEU A 72 2.14 -1.61 8.21
CA LEU A 72 1.52 -2.94 8.30
C LEU A 72 1.40 -3.58 6.91
N ALA A 73 0.93 -2.84 5.91
CA ALA A 73 0.84 -3.33 4.54
C ALA A 73 2.22 -3.72 3.98
N PHE A 74 3.26 -2.95 4.30
CA PHE A 74 4.64 -3.24 3.91
C PHE A 74 5.18 -4.52 4.57
N ILE A 75 4.94 -4.72 5.87
CA ILE A 75 5.34 -5.93 6.59
C ILE A 75 4.61 -7.16 6.01
N ILE A 76 3.29 -7.07 5.77
CA ILE A 76 2.50 -8.15 5.16
C ILE A 76 3.03 -8.48 3.76
N ASN A 77 3.43 -7.48 2.97
CA ASN A 77 4.04 -7.68 1.67
C ASN A 77 5.36 -8.48 1.78
N LEU A 78 6.26 -8.08 2.67
CA LEU A 78 7.54 -8.79 2.89
C LEU A 78 7.30 -10.27 3.22
N ILE A 79 6.35 -10.56 4.13
CA ILE A 79 6.02 -11.93 4.54
C ILE A 79 5.42 -12.73 3.38
N GLN A 80 4.46 -12.16 2.64
CA GLN A 80 3.86 -12.85 1.49
C GLN A 80 4.89 -13.10 0.38
N SER A 81 5.83 -12.18 0.15
CA SER A 81 6.90 -12.33 -0.84
C SER A 81 7.85 -13.46 -0.46
N ALA A 82 8.21 -13.55 0.80
CA ALA A 82 9.02 -14.66 1.29
C ALA A 82 8.31 -16.01 1.14
N LYS A 83 7.00 -16.09 1.41
CA LYS A 83 6.22 -17.32 1.26
C LYS A 83 6.06 -17.77 -0.19
N LEU A 84 5.72 -16.85 -1.10
CA LEU A 84 5.57 -17.17 -2.52
C LEU A 84 6.90 -17.64 -3.15
N ASN A 85 8.00 -16.98 -2.83
CA ASN A 85 9.33 -17.37 -3.32
C ASN A 85 9.77 -18.75 -2.80
N ARG A 86 9.38 -19.13 -1.58
CA ARG A 86 9.64 -20.47 -1.04
C ARG A 86 8.81 -21.53 -1.76
N ALA A 87 7.52 -21.27 -1.97
CA ALA A 87 6.63 -22.18 -2.70
C ALA A 87 7.06 -22.38 -4.15
N GLU A 88 7.53 -21.35 -4.84
CA GLU A 88 8.12 -21.49 -6.19
C GLU A 88 9.42 -22.30 -6.19
N LYS A 89 10.30 -22.10 -5.20
CA LYS A 89 11.54 -22.88 -5.07
C LYS A 89 11.26 -24.36 -4.80
N GLU A 90 10.27 -24.66 -3.96
CA GLU A 90 9.84 -26.04 -3.69
C GLU A 90 9.20 -26.68 -4.92
N LYS A 91 8.34 -25.96 -5.64
CA LYS A 91 7.78 -26.45 -6.92
C LYS A 91 8.86 -26.70 -7.96
N LYS A 92 9.86 -25.81 -8.09
CA LYS A 92 10.99 -26.02 -9.01
C LYS A 92 11.85 -27.22 -8.61
N LYS A 93 12.13 -27.41 -7.32
CA LYS A 93 12.85 -28.60 -6.83
C LYS A 93 12.08 -29.89 -7.09
N ALA A 94 10.77 -29.91 -6.83
CA ALA A 94 9.92 -31.06 -7.11
C ALA A 94 9.84 -31.38 -8.60
N ALA A 95 9.70 -30.36 -9.47
CA ALA A 95 9.69 -30.54 -10.92
C ALA A 95 11.04 -31.00 -11.49
N GLN A 96 12.17 -30.55 -10.91
CA GLN A 96 13.51 -31.00 -11.30
C GLN A 96 13.79 -32.44 -10.84
N ALA A 97 13.34 -32.84 -9.65
CA ALA A 97 13.51 -34.21 -9.17
C ALA A 97 12.77 -35.22 -10.06
N VAL A 98 11.54 -34.91 -10.48
CA VAL A 98 10.73 -35.76 -11.38
C VAL A 98 11.31 -35.83 -12.80
N GLY A 99 12.02 -34.79 -13.26
CA GLY A 99 12.67 -34.77 -14.58
C GLY A 99 14.02 -35.49 -14.65
N THR A 100 14.64 -35.80 -13.52
CA THR A 100 15.90 -36.56 -13.46
C THR A 100 15.73 -38.08 -13.34
N GLU A 101 14.48 -38.57 -13.18
CA GLU A 101 14.16 -39.99 -13.04
C GLU A 101 13.56 -40.62 -14.32
N ALA A 102 13.55 -39.89 -15.45
CA ALA A 102 13.11 -40.37 -16.78
C ALA A 102 14.28 -40.38 -17.77
#